data_AF-A0A6C0EY35-F1
#
_entry.id   AF-A0A6C0EY35-F1
#
_cell.length_a   1.000
_cell.length_b   1.000
_cell.length_c   1.000
_cell.angle_alpha   90.00
_cell.angle_beta   90.00
_cell.angle_gamma   90.00
#
_symmetry.space_group_name_H-M   'P 1'
#
loop_
_entity.id
_entity.type
_entity.pdbx_description
1 polymer ?
#
loop_
_entity_poly.entity_id
_entity_poly.type
_entity_poly.pdbx_seq_one_letter_code
_entity_poly.pdbx_strand_id
1 'polypeptide(L)'
;MISSKNRSYNKNRYVRESHNCYSYFLNLKSKNAYELCRKELNNNDYCKRSQPGYASKYPRLKTADFSCPNIMKRTLDDNNNSVFRIKKTQTCPRSHYKGALVVAPKRDYHYYRLNDENVWTHKPGYKPVQYADSNNNIITDPETAARDYGGTLNYSDFCGFLCVPRDPNKKTMTMYANPELAPIKNVLTEEITNIIKKRRSNKRNINNTRNKRNNYNNYK
;
A
#
# COMPACT_ATOMS: atom_id res chain seq x y z
N MET A 1 1.18 0.71 -20.20
CA MET A 1 1.80 -0.63 -20.24
C MET A 1 2.09 -1.07 -18.80
N ILE A 2 1.69 -2.29 -18.44
CA ILE A 2 2.03 -2.96 -17.17
C ILE A 2 3.17 -3.93 -17.48
N SER A 3 4.39 -3.55 -17.13
CA SER A 3 5.60 -4.23 -17.59
C SER A 3 6.37 -4.88 -16.47
N SER A 4 6.87 -6.10 -16.70
CA SER A 4 7.81 -6.81 -15.83
C SER A 4 9.16 -6.09 -15.73
N LYS A 5 9.51 -5.28 -16.73
CA LYS A 5 10.73 -4.44 -16.75
C LYS A 5 10.59 -3.17 -15.91
N ASN A 6 9.38 -2.86 -15.42
CA ASN A 6 9.14 -1.67 -14.60
C ASN A 6 9.74 -1.83 -13.19
N ARG A 7 10.95 -1.27 -13.00
CA ARG A 7 11.66 -1.29 -11.70
C ARG A 7 11.21 -0.23 -10.70
N SER A 8 10.12 0.51 -10.93
CA SER A 8 9.69 1.62 -10.06
C SER A 8 9.34 1.20 -8.62
N TYR A 9 8.97 -0.07 -8.39
CA TYR A 9 8.80 -0.63 -7.05
C TYR A 9 10.13 -1.03 -6.36
N ASN A 10 11.24 -1.07 -7.09
CA ASN A 10 12.53 -1.56 -6.60
C ASN A 10 13.56 -0.43 -6.43
N LYS A 11 13.52 0.59 -7.29
CA LYS A 11 14.52 1.67 -7.37
C LYS A 11 14.65 2.49 -6.09
N ASN A 12 13.53 2.83 -5.45
CA ASN A 12 13.54 3.64 -4.24
C ASN A 12 13.25 2.76 -3.02
N ARG A 13 14.11 2.82 -1.99
CA ARG A 13 13.99 2.05 -0.74
C ARG A 13 12.62 2.24 -0.09
N TYR A 14 12.16 3.47 0.10
CA TYR A 14 10.90 3.72 0.78
C TYR A 14 9.69 3.26 -0.04
N VAL A 15 9.74 3.32 -1.37
CA VAL A 15 8.71 2.70 -2.22
C VAL A 15 8.72 1.18 -2.02
N ARG A 16 9.90 0.56 -2.11
CA ARG A 16 10.09 -0.89 -1.95
C ARG A 16 9.61 -1.39 -0.59
N GLU A 17 9.87 -0.64 0.47
CA GLU A 17 9.52 -0.97 1.84
C GLU A 17 8.03 -0.78 2.14
N SER A 18 7.39 0.26 1.61
CA SER A 18 5.99 0.61 1.93
C SER A 18 4.94 -0.10 1.08
N HIS A 19 5.33 -0.73 -0.03
CA HIS A 19 4.42 -1.34 -0.99
C HIS A 19 4.64 -2.86 -1.03
N ASN A 20 3.64 -3.64 -0.61
CA ASN A 20 3.63 -5.12 -0.61
C ASN A 20 3.03 -5.72 -1.89
N CYS A 21 2.84 -7.04 -1.88
CA CYS A 21 2.16 -7.81 -2.91
C CYS A 21 0.79 -7.24 -3.31
N TYR A 22 -0.03 -6.78 -2.36
CA TYR A 22 -1.37 -6.24 -2.67
C TYR A 22 -1.29 -4.94 -3.47
N SER A 23 -0.48 -3.99 -3.02
CA SER A 23 -0.26 -2.74 -3.77
C SER A 23 0.39 -2.96 -5.14
N TYR A 24 1.28 -3.95 -5.25
CA TYR A 24 1.92 -4.33 -6.51
C TYR A 24 0.94 -5.00 -7.48
N PHE A 25 0.09 -5.90 -6.97
CA PHE A 25 -0.98 -6.57 -7.69
C PHE A 25 -1.98 -5.57 -8.25
N LEU A 26 -2.35 -4.53 -7.50
CA LEU A 26 -3.18 -3.44 -7.99
C LEU A 26 -2.39 -2.43 -8.84
N ASN A 27 -1.07 -2.54 -8.95
CA ASN A 27 -0.20 -1.53 -9.58
C ASN A 27 -0.47 -0.10 -9.08
N LEU A 28 -0.75 0.04 -7.78
CA LEU A 28 -0.96 1.34 -7.14
C LEU A 28 0.24 1.70 -6.26
N LYS A 29 0.59 2.99 -6.22
CA LYS A 29 1.55 3.55 -5.28
C LYS A 29 0.92 4.68 -4.48
N SER A 30 0.96 4.58 -3.16
CA SER A 30 0.47 5.60 -2.25
C SER A 30 1.59 6.57 -1.87
N LYS A 31 1.40 7.85 -2.19
CA LYS A 31 2.29 8.93 -1.73
C LYS A 31 2.33 8.99 -0.21
N ASN A 32 1.19 8.79 0.46
CA ASN A 32 1.13 8.77 1.91
C ASN A 32 1.94 7.61 2.52
N ALA A 33 1.84 6.41 1.93
CA ALA A 33 2.63 5.26 2.37
C ALA A 33 4.13 5.51 2.23
N TYR A 34 4.54 6.10 1.10
CA TYR A 34 5.92 6.51 0.87
C TYR A 34 6.41 7.53 1.91
N GLU A 35 5.66 8.61 2.12
CA GLU A 35 6.06 9.70 3.03
C GLU A 35 6.11 9.26 4.49
N LEU A 36 5.15 8.42 4.90
CA LEU A 36 5.13 7.84 6.25
C LEU A 36 6.35 6.93 6.45
N CYS A 37 6.57 6.02 5.52
CA CYS A 37 7.71 5.10 5.55
C CYS A 37 9.05 5.85 5.59
N ARG A 38 9.19 6.93 4.80
CA ARG A 38 10.39 7.77 4.81
C ARG A 38 10.68 8.40 6.18
N LYS A 39 9.64 8.76 6.93
CA LYS A 39 9.78 9.38 8.25
C LYS A 39 10.00 8.35 9.36
N GLU A 40 9.38 7.19 9.24
CA GLU A 40 9.25 6.25 10.35
C GLU A 40 10.19 5.04 10.26
N LEU A 41 10.68 4.65 9.08
CA LEU A 41 11.48 3.43 8.90
C LEU A 41 12.80 3.42 9.68
N ASN A 42 13.38 4.58 9.97
CA ASN A 42 14.61 4.62 10.79
C ASN A 42 14.32 4.42 12.28
N ASN A 43 13.07 4.67 12.71
CA ASN A 43 12.64 4.56 14.11
C ASN A 43 11.81 3.29 14.37
N ASN A 44 11.32 2.65 13.31
CA ASN A 44 10.48 1.46 13.35
C ASN A 44 11.10 0.39 12.44
N ASP A 45 11.03 -0.88 12.85
CA ASP A 45 11.60 -1.99 12.09
C ASP A 45 10.91 -2.26 10.74
N TYR A 46 9.75 -1.65 10.48
CA TYR A 46 9.01 -1.84 9.23
C TYR A 46 8.07 -0.69 8.87
N CYS A 47 7.77 -0.57 7.58
CA CYS A 47 6.74 0.35 7.07
C CYS A 47 5.36 -0.31 7.06
N LYS A 48 4.33 0.43 7.49
CA LYS A 48 2.93 0.02 7.32
C LYS A 48 2.60 -0.09 5.82
N ARG A 49 1.80 -1.08 5.45
CA ARG A 49 1.45 -1.42 4.05
C ARG A 49 -0.05 -1.59 3.90
N SER A 50 -0.57 -1.44 2.68
CA SER A 50 -1.98 -1.68 2.42
C SER A 50 -2.38 -3.12 2.67
N GLN A 51 -3.64 -3.33 3.06
CA GLN A 51 -4.22 -4.64 3.31
C GLN A 51 -5.56 -4.75 2.57
N PRO A 52 -5.92 -5.93 2.05
CA PRO A 52 -7.22 -6.15 1.42
C PRO A 52 -8.35 -5.95 2.41
N GLY A 53 -9.38 -5.22 1.98
CA GLY A 53 -10.60 -4.90 2.71
C GLY A 53 -10.52 -3.61 3.51
N TYR A 54 -9.33 -3.01 3.67
CA TYR A 54 -9.23 -1.76 4.43
C TYR A 54 -9.88 -0.59 3.70
N ALA A 55 -9.91 -0.57 2.37
CA ALA A 55 -10.58 0.50 1.63
C ALA A 55 -12.10 0.38 1.73
N SER A 56 -12.61 -0.85 1.86
CA SER A 56 -14.02 -1.15 2.15
C SER A 56 -14.31 -1.29 3.65
N LYS A 57 -13.50 -0.65 4.52
CA LYS A 57 -13.73 -0.50 5.97
C LYS A 57 -13.79 -1.79 6.79
N TYR A 58 -13.21 -2.88 6.31
CA TYR A 58 -13.11 -4.10 7.11
C TYR A 58 -12.16 -3.91 8.31
N PRO A 59 -12.40 -4.62 9.43
CA PRO A 59 -11.47 -4.64 10.53
C PRO A 59 -10.14 -5.30 10.15
N ARG A 60 -9.14 -5.12 11.02
CA ARG A 60 -7.84 -5.81 10.91
C ARG A 60 -8.06 -7.32 10.81
N LEU A 61 -7.29 -7.96 9.94
CA LEU A 61 -7.29 -9.42 9.78
C LEU A 61 -6.84 -10.09 11.08
N LYS A 62 -7.63 -11.06 11.53
CA LYS A 62 -7.29 -12.02 12.59
C LYS A 62 -6.78 -13.31 11.95
N THR A 63 -6.19 -14.18 12.75
CA THR A 63 -5.71 -15.51 12.33
C THR A 63 -6.74 -16.27 11.48
N ALA A 64 -8.00 -16.35 11.92
CA ALA A 64 -9.03 -17.08 11.17
C ALA A 64 -9.43 -16.42 9.83
N ASP A 65 -9.08 -15.16 9.61
CA ASP A 65 -9.46 -14.42 8.40
C ASP A 65 -8.56 -14.74 7.20
N PHE A 66 -7.40 -15.37 7.42
CA PHE A 66 -6.50 -15.81 6.35
C PHE A 66 -7.02 -17.10 5.71
N SER A 67 -8.07 -16.95 4.90
CA SER A 67 -8.69 -18.00 4.08
C SER A 67 -9.07 -17.45 2.71
N CYS A 68 -9.15 -18.31 1.69
CA CYS A 68 -9.50 -17.87 0.34
C CYS A 68 -10.83 -17.10 0.26
N PRO A 69 -11.96 -17.57 0.86
CA PRO A 69 -13.21 -16.82 0.80
C PRO A 69 -13.09 -15.40 1.38
N ASN A 70 -12.41 -15.26 2.52
CA ASN A 70 -12.30 -13.99 3.22
C ASN A 70 -11.39 -12.99 2.50
N ILE A 71 -10.19 -13.42 2.08
CA ILE A 71 -9.24 -12.53 1.39
C ILE A 71 -9.76 -12.16 0.00
N MET A 72 -10.40 -13.11 -0.71
CA MET A 72 -11.04 -12.84 -1.99
C MET A 72 -12.16 -11.80 -1.83
N LYS A 73 -13.07 -11.99 -0.86
CA LYS A 73 -14.17 -11.04 -0.61
C LYS A 73 -13.64 -9.63 -0.35
N ARG A 74 -12.67 -9.50 0.56
CA ARG A 74 -12.03 -8.23 0.91
C ARG A 74 -11.36 -7.55 -0.29
N THR A 75 -10.76 -8.32 -1.20
CA THR A 75 -10.15 -7.82 -2.45
C THR A 75 -11.20 -7.25 -3.40
N LEU A 76 -12.30 -7.97 -3.59
CA LEU A 76 -13.37 -7.57 -4.51
C LEU A 76 -14.11 -6.33 -3.98
N ASP A 77 -14.42 -6.31 -2.69
CA ASP A 77 -15.13 -5.21 -2.04
C ASP A 77 -14.31 -3.89 -2.06
N ASP A 78 -12.99 -3.95 -1.87
CA ASP A 78 -12.09 -2.78 -1.99
C ASP A 78 -12.19 -2.10 -3.37
N ASN A 79 -12.56 -2.85 -4.42
CA ASN A 79 -12.46 -2.43 -5.81
C ASN A 79 -13.82 -2.37 -6.52
N ASN A 80 -14.95 -2.39 -5.78
CA ASN A 80 -16.30 -2.13 -6.27
C ASN A 80 -16.62 -2.71 -7.67
N ASN A 81 -16.42 -4.02 -7.84
CA ASN A 81 -16.61 -4.81 -9.08
C ASN A 81 -15.64 -4.52 -10.25
N SER A 82 -14.72 -3.57 -10.13
CA SER A 82 -13.73 -3.30 -11.18
C SER A 82 -12.69 -4.42 -11.29
N VAL A 83 -12.39 -5.07 -10.16
CA VAL A 83 -11.63 -6.31 -10.05
C VAL A 83 -12.62 -7.47 -9.93
N PHE A 84 -12.45 -8.51 -10.73
CA PHE A 84 -13.39 -9.64 -10.75
C PHE A 84 -12.68 -10.98 -11.02
N ARG A 85 -13.30 -12.07 -10.57
CA ARG A 85 -12.75 -13.43 -10.71
C ARG A 85 -12.92 -13.94 -12.13
N ILE A 86 -11.95 -14.73 -12.60
CA ILE A 86 -12.03 -15.45 -13.86
C ILE A 86 -11.51 -16.89 -13.71
N LYS A 87 -11.91 -17.76 -14.64
CA LYS A 87 -11.32 -19.09 -14.78
C LYS A 87 -9.91 -18.98 -15.36
N LYS A 88 -9.09 -20.01 -15.11
CA LYS A 88 -7.72 -20.12 -15.64
C LYS A 88 -7.64 -19.94 -17.15
N THR A 89 -8.56 -20.56 -17.89
CA THR A 89 -8.59 -20.55 -19.36
C THR A 89 -9.13 -19.24 -19.95
N GLN A 90 -9.71 -18.35 -19.13
CA GLN A 90 -10.25 -17.08 -19.61
C GLN A 90 -9.17 -16.01 -19.69
N THR A 91 -9.33 -15.14 -20.69
CA THR A 91 -8.50 -13.95 -20.91
C THR A 91 -9.19 -12.72 -20.36
N CYS A 92 -8.42 -11.81 -19.76
CA CYS A 92 -8.96 -10.53 -19.30
C CYS A 92 -9.28 -9.61 -20.49
N PRO A 93 -10.30 -8.73 -20.36
CA PRO A 93 -10.50 -7.64 -21.31
C PRO A 93 -9.23 -6.80 -21.49
N ARG A 94 -9.07 -6.13 -22.65
CA ARG A 94 -7.89 -5.29 -22.94
C ARG A 94 -7.68 -4.17 -21.91
N SER A 95 -8.76 -3.69 -21.29
CA SER A 95 -8.75 -2.70 -20.20
C SER A 95 -8.23 -3.25 -18.86
N HIS A 96 -7.94 -4.55 -18.78
CA HIS A 96 -7.50 -5.25 -17.58
C HIS A 96 -6.20 -6.04 -17.83
N TYR A 97 -5.57 -6.47 -16.76
CA TYR A 97 -4.50 -7.48 -16.75
C TYR A 97 -4.86 -8.60 -15.77
N LYS A 98 -4.21 -9.75 -15.92
CA LYS A 98 -4.49 -10.94 -15.11
C LYS A 98 -3.64 -10.93 -13.84
N GLY A 99 -4.21 -11.42 -12.75
CA GLY A 99 -3.51 -11.67 -11.51
C GLY A 99 -4.02 -12.94 -10.83
N ALA A 100 -3.39 -13.31 -9.72
CA ALA A 100 -3.78 -14.48 -8.94
C ALA A 100 -3.64 -14.19 -7.44
N LEU A 101 -4.48 -14.84 -6.64
CA LEU A 101 -4.46 -14.78 -5.18
C LEU A 101 -4.20 -16.18 -4.61
N VAL A 102 -3.31 -16.24 -3.62
CA VAL A 102 -3.03 -17.42 -2.81
C VAL A 102 -3.05 -17.05 -1.34
N VAL A 103 -3.29 -18.04 -0.49
CA VAL A 103 -3.34 -17.88 0.97
C VAL A 103 -2.45 -18.91 1.64
N ALA A 104 -1.71 -18.46 2.65
CA ALA A 104 -1.10 -19.31 3.65
C ALA A 104 -2.10 -19.40 4.81
N PRO A 105 -2.83 -20.52 4.95
CA PRO A 105 -3.95 -20.59 5.87
C PRO A 105 -3.57 -20.17 7.27
N LYS A 106 -4.43 -19.35 7.89
CA LYS A 106 -4.23 -18.81 9.25
C LYS A 106 -3.02 -17.89 9.44
N ARG A 107 -2.27 -17.55 8.38
CA ARG A 107 -0.98 -16.86 8.51
C ARG A 107 -0.84 -15.63 7.62
N ASP A 108 -1.05 -15.79 6.32
CA ASP A 108 -0.77 -14.71 5.36
C ASP A 108 -1.55 -14.89 4.06
N TYR A 109 -1.46 -13.89 3.18
CA TYR A 109 -1.96 -13.95 1.81
C TYR A 109 -0.89 -13.44 0.85
N HIS A 110 -1.00 -13.78 -0.43
CA HIS A 110 -0.07 -13.30 -1.43
C HIS A 110 -0.69 -13.17 -2.81
N TYR A 111 -0.18 -12.21 -3.58
CA TYR A 111 -0.71 -11.89 -4.91
C TYR A 111 0.38 -11.95 -5.98
N TYR A 112 -0.04 -12.39 -7.16
CA TYR A 112 0.76 -12.42 -8.38
C TYR A 112 0.13 -11.53 -9.45
N ARG A 113 0.97 -11.00 -10.34
CA ARG A 113 0.56 -10.20 -11.50
C ARG A 113 1.18 -10.74 -12.77
N LEU A 114 0.37 -10.98 -13.79
CA LEU A 114 0.81 -11.24 -15.15
C LEU A 114 1.04 -9.89 -15.85
N ASN A 115 2.26 -9.66 -16.29
CA ASN A 115 2.61 -8.44 -17.03
C ASN A 115 2.35 -8.59 -18.53
N ASP A 116 2.39 -7.48 -19.26
CA ASP A 116 2.10 -7.42 -20.70
C ASP A 116 3.07 -8.28 -21.54
N GLU A 117 4.25 -8.62 -21.00
CA GLU A 117 5.21 -9.55 -21.62
C GLU A 117 4.91 -11.04 -21.35
N ASN A 118 3.73 -11.39 -20.84
CA ASN A 118 3.36 -12.74 -20.41
C ASN A 118 4.28 -13.35 -19.32
N VAL A 119 4.86 -12.49 -18.48
CA VAL A 119 5.70 -12.89 -17.35
C VAL A 119 4.95 -12.68 -16.04
N TRP A 120 4.79 -13.73 -15.25
CA TRP A 120 4.29 -13.65 -13.89
C TRP A 120 5.36 -13.08 -12.96
N THR A 121 4.93 -12.18 -12.09
CA THR A 121 5.78 -11.55 -11.08
C THR A 121 5.01 -11.34 -9.80
N HIS A 122 5.74 -11.19 -8.70
CA HIS A 122 5.18 -10.88 -7.39
C HIS A 122 6.16 -10.05 -6.57
N LYS A 123 5.66 -9.55 -5.44
CA LYS A 123 6.45 -8.73 -4.51
C LYS A 123 6.29 -9.22 -3.06
N PRO A 124 7.20 -10.06 -2.54
CA PRO A 124 7.10 -10.59 -1.17
C PRO A 124 7.35 -9.50 -0.13
N GLY A 125 6.28 -8.94 0.47
CA GLY A 125 6.41 -7.90 1.49
C GLY A 125 7.30 -6.72 1.06
N TYR A 126 8.38 -6.49 1.79
CA TYR A 126 9.39 -5.45 1.49
C TYR A 126 10.43 -5.85 0.45
N LYS A 127 10.52 -7.13 0.07
CA LYS A 127 11.53 -7.59 -0.91
C LYS A 127 11.29 -6.99 -2.30
N PRO A 128 12.31 -6.93 -3.16
CA PRO A 128 12.14 -6.52 -4.56
C PRO A 128 11.08 -7.36 -5.28
N VAL A 129 10.50 -6.79 -6.34
CA VAL A 129 9.69 -7.54 -7.30
C VAL A 129 10.56 -8.63 -7.94
N GLN A 130 10.03 -9.86 -8.00
CA GLN A 130 10.71 -11.03 -8.54
C GLN A 130 9.76 -11.83 -9.45
N TYR A 131 10.35 -12.66 -10.32
CA TYR A 131 9.66 -13.56 -11.25
C TYR A 131 9.82 -15.03 -10.84
N ALA A 132 10.59 -15.31 -9.78
CA ALA A 132 10.92 -16.64 -9.34
C ALA A 132 10.09 -17.05 -8.13
N ASP A 133 9.70 -18.33 -8.09
CA ASP A 133 8.93 -18.96 -7.01
C ASP A 133 9.81 -19.30 -5.79
N SER A 134 9.25 -20.03 -4.81
CA SER A 134 10.00 -20.37 -3.59
C SER A 134 11.18 -21.33 -3.81
N ASN A 135 11.20 -22.05 -4.94
CA ASN A 135 12.28 -22.95 -5.34
C ASN A 135 13.24 -22.30 -6.34
N ASN A 136 13.17 -20.98 -6.53
CA ASN A 136 13.93 -20.20 -7.51
C ASN A 136 13.61 -20.55 -8.99
N ASN A 137 12.48 -21.19 -9.28
CA ASN A 137 12.03 -21.45 -10.64
C ASN A 137 11.25 -20.26 -11.20
N ILE A 138 11.31 -20.04 -12.51
CA ILE A 138 10.48 -19.02 -13.18
C ILE A 138 9.00 -19.39 -13.01
N ILE A 139 8.20 -18.43 -12.54
CA ILE A 139 6.76 -18.62 -12.41
C ILE A 139 6.11 -18.60 -13.80
N THR A 140 5.68 -19.77 -14.26
CA THR A 140 4.85 -19.91 -15.47
C THR A 140 3.36 -19.91 -15.15
N ASP A 141 2.99 -20.42 -13.97
CA ASP A 141 1.62 -20.46 -13.47
C ASP A 141 1.59 -20.37 -11.93
N PRO A 142 0.97 -19.32 -11.35
CA PRO A 142 0.85 -19.18 -9.90
C PRO A 142 0.09 -20.31 -9.19
N GLU A 143 -0.76 -21.06 -9.90
CA GLU A 143 -1.49 -22.19 -9.32
C GLU A 143 -0.57 -23.37 -9.02
N THR A 144 0.42 -23.63 -9.88
CA THR A 144 1.32 -24.79 -9.77
C THR A 144 2.74 -24.42 -9.31
N ALA A 145 3.09 -23.14 -9.26
CA ALA A 145 4.38 -22.67 -8.75
C ALA A 145 4.62 -23.06 -7.29
N ALA A 146 5.90 -23.22 -6.92
CA ALA A 146 6.29 -23.50 -5.54
C ALA A 146 5.99 -22.30 -4.64
N ARG A 147 5.34 -22.57 -3.51
CA ARG A 147 4.74 -21.56 -2.64
C ARG A 147 5.07 -21.75 -1.16
N ASP A 148 5.99 -22.67 -0.86
CA ASP A 148 6.47 -22.89 0.49
C ASP A 148 7.75 -22.10 0.73
N TYR A 149 7.65 -21.01 1.49
CA TYR A 149 8.78 -20.16 1.86
C TYR A 149 9.36 -20.52 3.24
N GLY A 150 8.97 -21.67 3.79
CA GLY A 150 9.41 -22.17 5.08
C GLY A 150 8.68 -21.56 6.27
N GLY A 151 8.88 -22.19 7.44
CA GLY A 151 8.24 -21.79 8.68
C GLY A 151 6.71 -21.81 8.57
N THR A 152 6.08 -20.66 8.78
CA THR A 152 4.61 -20.53 8.70
C THR A 152 4.12 -19.94 7.37
N LEU A 153 5.00 -19.75 6.38
CA LEU A 153 4.70 -19.06 5.12
C LEU A 153 4.60 -20.05 3.95
N ASN A 154 3.71 -21.03 4.11
CA ASN A 154 3.34 -21.94 3.03
C ASN A 154 1.98 -21.51 2.45
N TYR A 155 2.00 -20.93 1.24
CA TYR A 155 0.78 -20.47 0.55
C TYR A 155 0.10 -21.61 -0.20
N SER A 156 -0.31 -22.65 0.54
CA SER A 156 -0.92 -23.89 0.02
C SER A 156 -2.21 -23.65 -0.77
N ASP A 157 -3.01 -22.66 -0.36
CA ASP A 157 -4.35 -22.48 -0.90
C ASP A 157 -4.31 -21.57 -2.12
N PHE A 158 -4.68 -22.10 -3.28
CA PHE A 158 -4.90 -21.31 -4.49
C PHE A 158 -6.35 -20.79 -4.53
N CYS A 159 -6.53 -19.46 -4.50
CA CYS A 159 -7.87 -18.87 -4.37
C CYS A 159 -8.51 -18.50 -5.72
N GLY A 160 -7.71 -18.41 -6.77
CA GLY A 160 -8.18 -18.18 -8.14
C GLY A 160 -7.51 -17.02 -8.85
N PHE A 161 -7.89 -16.87 -10.12
CA PHE A 161 -7.45 -15.80 -10.99
C PHE A 161 -8.41 -14.61 -10.97
N LEU A 162 -7.85 -13.42 -11.17
CA LEU A 162 -8.54 -12.14 -11.13
C LEU A 162 -8.17 -11.32 -12.37
N CYS A 163 -9.13 -10.55 -12.89
CA CYS A 163 -8.85 -9.46 -13.81
C CYS A 163 -8.82 -8.15 -13.04
N VAL A 164 -7.76 -7.36 -13.24
CA VAL A 164 -7.50 -6.11 -12.54
C VAL A 164 -7.46 -4.97 -13.57
N PRO A 165 -8.21 -3.87 -13.38
CA PRO A 165 -8.27 -2.83 -14.37
C PRO A 165 -6.93 -2.12 -14.48
N ARG A 166 -6.57 -1.67 -15.69
CA ARG A 166 -5.35 -0.90 -15.93
C ARG A 166 -5.45 0.50 -15.35
N ASP A 167 -6.63 1.12 -15.47
CA ASP A 167 -6.92 2.48 -14.97
C ASP A 167 -6.80 2.55 -13.43
N PRO A 168 -5.83 3.32 -12.88
CA PRO A 168 -5.65 3.46 -11.44
C PRO A 168 -6.89 4.02 -10.72
N ASN A 169 -7.72 4.82 -11.38
CA ASN A 169 -8.91 5.44 -10.76
C ASN A 169 -10.03 4.44 -10.48
N LYS A 170 -9.95 3.24 -11.07
CA LYS A 170 -10.91 2.15 -10.82
C LYS A 170 -10.49 1.23 -9.67
N LYS A 171 -9.37 1.50 -9.00
CA LYS A 171 -8.81 0.64 -7.95
C LYS A 171 -8.56 1.43 -6.69
N THR A 172 -8.77 0.79 -5.55
CA THR A 172 -8.58 1.43 -4.25
C THR A 172 -7.80 0.51 -3.33
N MET A 173 -6.94 1.12 -2.51
CA MET A 173 -6.28 0.46 -1.40
C MET A 173 -5.94 1.48 -0.32
N THR A 174 -5.82 1.03 0.92
CA THR A 174 -5.35 1.89 2.01
C THR A 174 -4.58 1.09 3.06
N MET A 175 -3.75 1.79 3.83
CA MET A 175 -2.96 1.26 4.95
C MET A 175 -3.77 1.14 6.25
N TYR A 176 -4.96 1.73 6.32
CA TYR A 176 -5.73 1.87 7.55
C TYR A 176 -7.10 1.22 7.42
N ALA A 177 -7.42 0.28 8.32
CA ALA A 177 -8.74 -0.34 8.45
C ALA A 177 -9.85 0.68 8.73
N ASN A 178 -9.53 1.75 9.45
CA ASN A 178 -10.38 2.91 9.65
C ASN A 178 -9.65 4.16 9.10
N PRO A 179 -10.14 4.77 8.00
CA PRO A 179 -9.57 6.00 7.45
C PRO A 179 -9.57 7.18 8.42
N GLU A 180 -10.49 7.24 9.39
CA GLU A 180 -10.52 8.29 10.42
C GLU A 180 -9.33 8.18 11.40
N LEU A 181 -8.74 6.98 11.52
CA LEU A 181 -7.50 6.74 12.27
C LEU A 181 -6.26 6.86 11.39
N ALA A 182 -6.40 7.17 10.10
CA ALA A 182 -5.26 7.62 9.32
C ALA A 182 -4.74 8.92 9.94
N PRO A 183 -3.42 9.14 10.05
CA PRO A 183 -2.88 10.32 10.69
C PRO A 183 -3.52 11.56 10.07
N ILE A 184 -4.27 12.31 10.89
CA ILE A 184 -4.97 13.55 10.54
C ILE A 184 -3.90 14.63 10.32
N LYS A 185 -3.10 14.49 9.27
CA LYS A 185 -1.91 15.32 9.06
C LYS A 185 -2.01 16.26 7.86
N ASN A 186 -3.09 16.23 7.09
CA ASN A 186 -3.23 17.12 5.93
C ASN A 186 -4.27 18.23 6.13
N VAL A 187 -5.34 18.00 6.90
CA VAL A 187 -6.37 19.04 7.15
C VAL A 187 -5.96 19.94 8.32
N LEU A 188 -5.51 19.35 9.43
CA LEU A 188 -5.07 20.11 10.60
C LEU A 188 -3.78 20.91 10.37
N THR A 189 -2.92 20.54 9.41
CA THR A 189 -1.61 21.20 9.26
C THR A 189 -1.70 22.61 8.72
N GLU A 190 -2.58 22.93 7.78
CA GLU A 190 -2.67 24.31 7.26
C GLU A 190 -3.28 25.25 8.31
N GLU A 191 -4.38 24.85 8.95
CA GLU A 191 -4.99 25.63 10.04
C GLU A 191 -4.03 25.78 11.23
N ILE A 192 -3.41 24.70 11.70
CA ILE A 192 -2.42 24.76 12.78
C ILE A 192 -1.19 25.59 12.35
N THR A 193 -0.71 25.46 11.11
CA THR A 193 0.42 26.26 10.61
C THR A 193 0.05 27.73 10.57
N ASN A 194 -1.16 28.08 10.15
CA ASN A 194 -1.66 29.44 10.14
C ASN A 194 -1.83 29.99 11.57
N ILE A 195 -2.33 29.18 12.51
CA ILE A 195 -2.40 29.52 13.93
C ILE A 195 -1.00 29.76 14.52
N ILE A 196 -0.03 28.89 14.22
CA ILE A 196 1.36 29.04 14.69
C ILE A 196 2.01 30.28 14.09
N LYS A 197 1.82 30.55 12.80
CA LYS A 197 2.30 31.78 12.14
C LYS A 197 1.70 33.03 12.79
N LYS A 198 0.38 33.04 13.03
CA LYS A 198 -0.33 34.16 13.70
C LYS A 198 0.14 34.38 15.14
N ARG A 199 0.39 33.31 15.90
CA ARG A 199 0.97 33.41 17.25
C ARG A 199 2.39 33.97 17.24
N ARG A 200 3.22 33.58 16.26
CA ARG A 200 4.60 34.10 16.11
C ARG A 200 4.64 35.57 15.70
N SER A 201 3.75 36.03 14.82
CA SER A 201 3.65 37.45 14.44
C SER A 201 3.18 38.31 15.63
N ASN A 202 2.19 37.85 16.38
CA ASN A 202 1.70 38.58 17.56
C ASN A 202 2.76 38.70 18.65
N LYS A 203 3.57 37.66 18.89
CA LYS A 203 4.68 37.71 19.85
C LYS A 203 5.77 38.73 19.43
N ARG A 204 6.07 38.84 18.13
CA ARG A 204 6.99 39.87 17.61
C ARG A 204 6.43 41.28 17.78
N ASN A 205 5.13 41.48 17.52
CA ASN A 205 4.49 42.79 17.68
C ASN A 205 4.46 43.27 19.14
N ILE A 206 4.20 42.36 20.09
CA ILE A 206 4.22 42.66 21.54
C ILE A 206 5.62 43.05 22.01
N ASN A 207 6.66 42.35 21.54
CA ASN A 207 8.05 42.69 21.88
C ASN A 207 8.46 44.06 21.30
N ASN A 208 8.03 44.40 20.08
CA ASN A 208 8.28 45.72 19.49
C ASN A 208 7.54 46.86 20.21
N THR A 209 6.34 46.60 20.75
CA THR A 209 5.61 47.63 21.53
C THR A 209 6.22 47.85 22.90
N ARG A 210 6.74 46.80 23.56
CA ARG A 210 7.51 46.92 24.81
C ARG A 210 8.81 47.71 24.63
N ASN A 211 9.56 47.44 23.56
CA ASN A 211 10.79 48.18 23.27
C ASN A 211 10.54 49.67 22.97
N LYS A 212 9.43 50.02 22.30
CA LYS A 212 9.03 51.42 22.10
C LYS A 212 8.63 52.14 23.38
N ARG A 213 7.94 51.47 24.32
CA ARG A 213 7.59 52.05 25.63
C ARG A 213 8.81 52.29 26.52
N ASN A 214 9.78 51.38 26.51
CA ASN A 214 11.02 51.57 27.27
C ASN A 214 11.88 52.72 26.74
N ASN A 215 11.88 52.98 25.42
CA ASN A 215 12.57 54.14 24.86
C ASN A 215 11.87 55.48 25.15
N TYR A 216 10.56 55.49 25.39
CA TYR A 216 9.81 56.71 25.73
C TYR A 216 10.00 57.15 27.19
N ASN A 217 10.35 56.21 28.09
CA ASN A 217 10.58 56.48 29.50
C ASN A 217 12.03 56.93 29.83
N ASN A 218 12.92 56.99 28.84
CA ASN A 218 14.31 57.48 29.00
C ASN A 218 14.49 58.96 28.62
N TYR A 219 13.40 59.70 28.35
CA TYR A 219 13.40 61.13 28.00
C TYR A 219 12.50 61.99 28.92
N LYS A 220 12.29 61.55 30.17
CA LYS A 220 11.67 62.37 31.21
C LYS A 220 12.60 62.49 32.41
#